data_AF-A0A6P0IVV3-F1
#
_entry.id   AF-A0A6P0IVV3-F1
#
_cell.length_a   1.000
_cell.length_b   1.000
_cell.length_c   1.000
_cell.angle_alpha   90.00
_cell.angle_beta   90.00
_cell.angle_gamma   90.00
#
_symmetry.space_group_name_H-M   'P 1'
#
loop_
_entity.id
_entity.type
_entity.pdbx_description
1 polymer ?
#
loop_
_entity_poly.entity_id
_entity_poly.type
_entity_poly.pdbx_seq_one_letter_code
_entity_poly.pdbx_strand_id
1 'polypeptide(L)' 'PPGFGLLSQLVNHLDIPTICEGGIATPKMAQTALELGAYAVVVGTAITGIDLQVKAFLELL' A
#
# COMPACT_ATOMS: atom_id res chain seq x y z
N PRO A 1 6.04 -1.94 6.40
CA PRO A 1 4.84 -1.51 5.64
C PRO A 1 4.48 -2.60 4.63
N PRO A 2 3.23 -2.66 4.13
CA PRO A 2 2.10 -1.78 4.42
C PRO A 2 1.51 -2.07 5.80
N GLY A 3 0.94 -1.05 6.44
CA GLY A 3 0.39 -1.12 7.79
C GLY A 3 -0.99 -1.79 7.86
N PHE A 4 -1.18 -2.98 7.28
CA PHE A 4 -2.50 -3.62 7.17
C PHE A 4 -3.19 -3.83 8.53
N GLY A 5 -2.46 -4.17 9.58
CA GLY A 5 -3.04 -4.28 10.93
C GLY A 5 -3.63 -2.97 11.43
N LEU A 6 -2.92 -1.85 11.20
CA LEU A 6 -3.44 -0.51 11.52
C LEU A 6 -4.63 -0.15 10.62
N LEU A 7 -4.57 -0.47 9.33
CA LEU A 7 -5.68 -0.25 8.40
C LEU A 7 -6.97 -0.93 8.90
N SER A 8 -6.90 -2.22 9.24
CA SER A 8 -8.06 -2.94 9.77
C SER A 8 -8.60 -2.31 11.06
N GLN A 9 -7.71 -1.86 11.96
CA GLN A 9 -8.15 -1.16 13.17
C GLN A 9 -8.88 0.14 12.83
N LEU A 10 -8.34 0.97 11.94
CA LEU A 10 -8.94 2.25 11.56
C LEU A 10 -10.29 2.05 10.88
N VAL A 11 -10.37 1.16 9.89
CA VAL A 11 -11.62 0.85 9.16
C VAL A 11 -12.72 0.36 10.11
N ASN A 12 -12.36 -0.40 11.15
CA ASN A 12 -13.33 -0.94 12.11
C ASN A 12 -13.79 0.08 13.17
N HIS A 13 -13.08 1.20 13.37
CA HIS A 13 -13.35 2.15 14.45
C HIS A 13 -13.71 3.56 13.98
N LEU A 14 -13.55 3.86 12.69
CA LEU A 14 -13.80 5.17 12.11
C LEU A 14 -14.92 5.09 11.08
N ASP A 15 -15.88 6.00 11.18
CA ASP A 15 -16.98 6.12 10.21
C ASP A 15 -16.61 7.01 9.00
N ILE A 16 -15.35 7.43 8.89
CA ILE A 16 -14.84 8.28 7.80
C ILE A 16 -13.97 7.48 6.82
N PRO A 17 -13.88 7.90 5.54
CA PRO A 17 -13.06 7.23 4.55
C PRO A 17 -11.60 7.09 5.00
N THR A 18 -11.10 5.85 5.03
CA THR A 18 -9.69 5.56 5.35
C THR A 18 -8.92 5.29 4.07
N ILE A 19 -7.80 5.99 3.87
CA ILE A 19 -6.91 5.81 2.71
C ILE A 19 -5.68 5.00 3.14
N CYS A 20 -5.37 3.93 2.42
CA CYS A 20 -4.17 3.13 2.66
C CYS A 20 -3.00 3.69 1.85
N GLU A 21 -1.99 4.24 2.53
CA GLU A 21 -0.77 4.77 1.92
C GLU A 21 0.48 4.16 2.57
N GLY A 22 1.53 4.01 1.76
CA GLY A 22 2.88 3.67 2.23
C GLY A 22 3.23 2.18 2.07
N GLY A 23 4.30 1.91 1.33
CA GLY A 23 4.88 0.57 1.12
C GLY A 23 4.00 -0.43 0.37
N ILE A 24 3.02 0.04 -0.40
CA ILE A 24 2.32 -0.76 -1.39
C ILE A 24 3.27 -1.00 -2.57
N ALA A 25 3.77 -2.23 -2.69
CA ALA A 25 4.78 -2.60 -3.69
C ALA A 25 4.23 -3.40 -4.88
N THR A 26 3.03 -4.00 -4.73
CA THR A 26 2.44 -4.86 -5.77
C THR A 26 0.95 -4.57 -5.96
N PRO A 27 0.39 -4.88 -7.14
CA PRO A 27 -1.06 -4.82 -7.36
C PRO A 27 -1.85 -5.67 -6.36
N LYS A 28 -1.33 -6.85 -5.96
CA LYS A 28 -2.00 -7.71 -4.98
C LYS A 28 -2.08 -7.05 -3.60
N MET A 29 -1.04 -6.31 -3.19
CA MET A 29 -1.08 -5.55 -1.92
C MET A 29 -2.10 -4.42 -1.98
N ALA A 30 -2.23 -3.73 -3.12
CA ALA A 30 -3.25 -2.71 -3.31
C ALA A 30 -4.66 -3.33 -3.23
N GLN A 31 -4.87 -4.49 -3.87
CA GLN A 31 -6.12 -5.25 -3.76
C GLN A 31 -6.43 -5.63 -2.31
N THR A 32 -5.44 -6.16 -1.57
CA THR A 32 -5.62 -6.50 -0.16
C THR A 32 -6.02 -5.30 0.69
N ALA A 33 -5.45 -4.11 0.46
CA ALA A 33 -5.87 -2.90 1.16
C ALA A 33 -7.35 -2.55 0.91
N LEU A 34 -7.81 -2.68 -0.35
CA LEU A 34 -9.21 -2.46 -0.70
C LEU A 34 -10.13 -3.53 -0.08
N GLU A 35 -9.72 -4.80 -0.10
CA GLU A 35 -10.44 -5.92 0.56
C GLU A 35 -10.55 -5.72 2.08
N LEU A 36 -9.56 -5.07 2.70
CA LEU A 36 -9.57 -4.71 4.12
C LEU A 36 -10.41 -3.46 4.44
N GLY A 37 -11.06 -2.86 3.44
CA GLY A 37 -11.99 -1.75 3.59
C GLY A 37 -11.37 -0.36 3.47
N ALA A 38 -10.16 -0.23 2.93
CA ALA A 38 -9.67 1.08 2.52
C ALA A 38 -10.59 1.68 1.44
N TYR A 39 -10.95 2.96 1.60
CA TYR A 39 -11.69 3.71 0.59
C TYR A 39 -10.88 3.89 -0.70
N ALA A 40 -9.58 4.16 -0.54
CA ALA A 40 -8.63 4.29 -1.64
C ALA A 40 -7.23 3.84 -1.22
N VAL A 41 -6.37 3.62 -2.20
CA VAL A 41 -4.97 3.25 -1.99
C VAL A 41 -4.07 4.23 -2.73
N VAL A 42 -3.06 4.76 -2.03
CA VAL A 42 -2.03 5.63 -2.61
C VAL A 42 -0.77 4.83 -2.84
N VAL A 43 -0.27 4.85 -4.08
CA VAL A 43 0.93 4.14 -4.51
C VAL A 43 1.95 5.14 -5.05
N GLY A 44 3.10 5.23 -4.38
CA GLY A 44 4.21 6.10 -4.76
C GLY A 44 5.33 5.32 -5.44
N THR A 45 6.34 4.93 -4.66
CA THR A 45 7.60 4.31 -5.13
C THR A 45 7.44 3.19 -6.15
N ALA A 46 6.39 2.36 -6.04
CA ALA A 46 6.15 1.26 -6.97
C ALA A 46 5.72 1.70 -8.39
N ILE A 47 5.29 2.95 -8.57
CA ILE A 47 4.87 3.51 -9.87
C ILE A 47 5.80 4.64 -10.30
N THR A 48 6.06 5.61 -9.42
CA THR A 48 6.80 6.85 -9.76
C THR A 48 8.25 6.87 -9.25
N GLY A 49 8.64 5.92 -8.39
CA GLY A 49 10.01 5.80 -7.85
C GLY A 49 10.93 4.94 -8.71
N ILE A 50 11.10 5.29 -9.98
CA ILE A 50 11.80 4.45 -10.97
C ILE A 50 13.23 4.09 -10.57
N ASP A 51 13.97 5.02 -9.97
CA ASP A 51 15.34 4.80 -9.51
C ASP A 51 15.41 3.75 -8.40
N LEU A 52 14.43 3.74 -7.50
CA LEU A 52 14.29 2.73 -6.44
C LEU A 52 13.84 1.38 -7.00
N GLN A 53 12.96 1.35 -8.00
CA GLN A 53 12.57 0.11 -8.67
C GLN A 53 13.75 -0.55 -9.39
N VAL A 54 14.57 0.24 -10.10
CA VAL A 54 15.76 -0.27 -10.77
C VAL A 54 16.77 -0.81 -9.76
N LYS A 55 17.02 -0.10 -8.65
CA LYS A 55 17.90 -0.59 -7.57
C LYS A 55 17.42 -1.93 -7.00
N ALA A 56 16.13 -2.05 -6.66
CA ALA A 56 15.56 -3.28 -6.14
C ALA A 56 15.65 -4.45 -7.15
N PHE A 57 15.50 -4.19 -8.45
CA PHE A 57 15.68 -5.22 -9.47
C PHE A 57 17.14 -5.71 -9.55
N LEU A 58 18.11 -4.81 -9.44
CA LEU A 58 19.54 -5.16 -9.46
C LEU A 58 19.97 -5.93 -8.21
N GLU A 59 19.39 -5.65 -7.04
CA GLU A 59 19.66 -6.39 -5.80
C GLU A 59 19.14 -7.84 -5.83
N LEU A 60 18.25 -8.18 -6.77
CA LEU A 60 17.70 -9.52 -6.97
C LEU A 60 18.53 -10.39 -7.93
N LEU A 61 19.58 -9.83 -8.55
CA LEU A 61 20.55 -10.53 -9.41
C LEU A 61 21.75 -11.01 -8.59
#